data_AF-A0A4V0WPC1-F1
#
_entry.id   AF-A0A4V0WPC1-F1
#
_cell.length_a   1.000
_cell.length_b   1.000
_cell.length_c   1.000
_cell.angle_alpha   90.00
_cell.angle_beta   90.00
_cell.angle_gamma   90.00
#
_symmetry.space_group_name_H-M   'P 1'
#
loop_
_entity.id
_entity.type
_entity.pdbx_description
1 polymer ?
#
loop_
_entity_poly.entity_id
_entity_poly.type
_entity_poly.pdbx_seq_one_letter_code
_entity_poly.pdbx_strand_id
1 'polypeptide(L)'
;MKKIGLLFLVCFTFLFSACSNDKNAETADSSVKQETKASKEKVEKEAKKKKEAEKAEKEKQELIAQKVKEADDAMKAAEANPTDETFNAAKAAVEAIPDGNEPLQKRLESVLATLDSIKQQAAEAQRIAEEQTAVQNQQQAQTQQQQQEDPTLYWNNLTPDQQEQTRRMEAEANAQWHAQNDADQKRDQFVNDFQQQHGRPPTSGEIQYEWAKEQGLVDY
;
A
#
# COMPACT_ATOMS: atom_id res chain seq x y z
N MET A 1 -34.26 27.24 29.90
CA MET A 1 -34.87 26.02 30.49
C MET A 1 -33.71 25.08 30.84
N LYS A 2 -33.22 25.03 32.09
CA LYS A 2 -33.53 24.03 33.18
C LYS A 2 -33.41 22.59 32.64
N LYS A 3 -32.58 21.66 33.16
CA LYS A 3 -32.26 21.23 34.55
C LYS A 3 -30.85 20.56 34.57
N ILE A 4 -29.93 20.81 35.53
CA ILE A 4 -29.73 20.14 36.85
C ILE A 4 -29.81 18.60 36.72
N GLY A 5 -28.84 17.74 37.08
CA GLY A 5 -27.65 17.75 37.93
C GLY A 5 -27.47 16.31 38.46
N LEU A 6 -26.26 15.90 38.91
CA LEU A 6 -26.02 15.13 40.16
C LEU A 6 -24.55 14.65 40.23
N LEU A 7 -23.81 15.34 41.10
CA LEU A 7 -22.60 14.93 41.80
C LEU A 7 -22.95 13.83 42.84
N PHE A 8 -22.19 12.73 42.90
CA PHE A 8 -21.93 11.78 44.01
C PHE A 8 -21.41 10.48 43.33
N LEU A 9 -20.26 9.88 43.67
CA LEU A 9 -19.94 9.34 44.99
C LEU A 9 -18.44 9.00 45.03
N VAL A 10 -17.70 9.77 45.84
CA VAL A 10 -16.45 9.38 46.48
C VAL A 10 -16.65 8.03 47.17
N CYS A 11 -15.92 6.98 46.76
CA CYS A 11 -15.59 5.80 47.58
C CYS A 11 -14.71 4.81 46.80
N PHE A 12 -13.41 5.07 46.72
CA PHE A 12 -12.44 3.97 46.82
C PHE A 12 -11.39 4.38 47.84
N THR A 13 -11.57 3.77 49.01
CA THR A 13 -10.71 3.83 50.17
C THR A 13 -9.29 3.42 49.79
N PHE A 14 -8.39 4.40 49.80
CA PHE A 14 -6.99 4.20 50.11
C PHE A 14 -6.89 3.50 51.47
N LEU A 15 -6.87 2.16 51.45
CA LEU A 15 -6.41 1.36 52.58
C LEU A 15 -4.89 1.36 52.58
N PHE A 16 -4.31 2.50 52.98
CA PHE A 16 -2.94 2.55 53.46
C PHE A 16 -2.95 2.57 54.99
N SER A 17 -2.49 1.44 55.50
CA SER A 17 -1.99 1.14 56.83
C SER A 17 -1.23 2.30 57.51
N ALA A 18 -1.67 2.65 58.72
CA ALA A 18 -0.80 3.17 59.77
C ALA A 18 -1.34 2.71 61.14
N CYS A 19 -0.66 1.73 61.73
CA CYS A 19 -0.76 1.45 63.16
C CYS A 19 -0.15 2.60 63.96
N SER A 20 -0.75 2.93 65.11
CA SER A 20 0.02 3.17 66.34
C SER A 20 -0.84 3.02 67.59
N ASN A 21 -0.36 2.14 68.47
CA ASN A 21 -0.56 2.03 69.93
C ASN A 21 -0.63 3.41 70.63
N ASP A 22 -1.10 3.62 71.88
CA ASP A 22 -1.38 2.83 73.09
C ASP A 22 -2.14 3.77 74.05
N LYS A 23 -3.09 3.29 74.89
CA LYS A 23 -3.14 3.58 76.35
C LYS A 23 -4.35 2.97 77.07
N ASN A 24 -4.04 2.42 78.25
CA ASN A 24 -4.85 1.66 79.20
C ASN A 24 -5.94 2.49 79.92
N ALA A 25 -7.05 1.81 80.27
CA ALA A 25 -7.73 1.82 81.58
C ALA A 25 -9.00 0.95 81.43
N GLU A 26 -9.02 -0.27 81.95
CA GLU A 26 -9.58 -0.63 83.27
C GLU A 26 -11.08 -0.93 83.20
N THR A 27 -11.44 -2.22 83.24
CA THR A 27 -12.38 -2.86 84.19
C THR A 27 -12.92 -4.18 83.60
N ALA A 28 -12.82 -5.25 84.40
CA ALA A 28 -13.78 -6.35 84.62
C ALA A 28 -14.40 -7.07 83.40
N ASP A 29 -14.63 -8.38 83.35
CA ASP A 29 -14.38 -9.58 84.14
C ASP A 29 -14.83 -10.72 83.19
N SER A 30 -14.23 -11.90 83.32
CA SER A 30 -14.58 -13.21 82.76
C SER A 30 -15.77 -13.33 81.80
N SER A 31 -15.49 -13.71 80.55
CA SER A 31 -16.07 -14.89 79.88
C SER A 31 -15.47 -15.00 78.47
N VAL A 32 -15.61 -16.16 77.82
CA VAL A 32 -15.28 -16.41 76.40
C VAL A 32 -13.80 -16.78 76.11
N LYS A 33 -13.28 -17.73 76.88
CA LYS A 33 -12.26 -18.69 76.39
C LYS A 33 -12.92 -19.71 75.44
N GLN A 34 -13.38 -19.30 74.25
CA GLN A 34 -13.69 -20.28 73.19
C GLN A 34 -13.74 -19.77 71.74
N GLU A 35 -13.61 -18.46 71.48
CA GLU A 35 -13.79 -17.91 70.11
C GLU A 35 -12.51 -17.41 69.42
N THR A 36 -11.32 -17.65 70.00
CA THR A 36 -10.08 -17.05 69.49
C THR A 36 -9.29 -17.89 68.49
N LYS A 37 -9.72 -19.11 68.15
CA LYS A 37 -9.08 -19.94 67.10
C LYS A 37 -9.81 -19.94 65.75
N ALA A 38 -11.11 -19.69 65.71
CA ALA A 38 -11.89 -19.72 64.45
C ALA A 38 -11.78 -18.43 63.61
N SER A 39 -11.41 -17.29 64.22
CA SER A 39 -11.37 -15.99 63.54
C SER A 39 -10.04 -15.71 62.81
N LYS A 40 -8.91 -16.29 63.26
CA LYS A 40 -7.61 -16.15 62.57
C LYS A 40 -7.52 -16.95 61.26
N GLU A 41 -8.17 -18.12 61.21
CA GLU A 41 -8.10 -19.03 60.07
C GLU A 41 -8.95 -18.55 58.87
N LYS A 42 -10.04 -17.81 59.12
CA LYS A 42 -10.88 -17.21 58.06
C LYS A 42 -10.20 -16.03 57.36
N VAL A 43 -9.53 -15.16 58.13
CA VAL A 43 -8.82 -13.97 57.59
C VAL A 43 -7.57 -14.39 56.81
N GLU A 44 -6.86 -15.44 57.25
CA GLU A 44 -5.70 -15.97 56.52
C GLU A 44 -6.11 -16.69 55.22
N LYS A 45 -7.24 -17.43 55.20
CA LYS A 45 -7.79 -18.04 53.98
C LYS A 45 -8.25 -17.00 52.95
N GLU A 46 -8.89 -15.90 53.36
CA GLU A 46 -9.31 -14.83 52.45
C GLU A 46 -8.12 -14.03 51.88
N ALA A 47 -7.11 -13.74 52.70
CA ALA A 47 -5.89 -13.07 52.23
C ALA A 47 -5.08 -13.93 51.24
N LYS A 48 -5.04 -15.26 51.46
CA LYS A 48 -4.40 -16.21 50.52
C LYS A 48 -5.18 -16.31 49.20
N LYS A 49 -6.52 -16.35 49.25
CA LYS A 49 -7.39 -16.34 48.06
C LYS A 49 -7.26 -15.05 47.24
N LYS A 50 -7.13 -13.89 47.90
CA LYS A 50 -6.97 -12.60 47.22
C LYS A 50 -5.60 -12.50 46.50
N LYS A 51 -4.53 -13.00 47.11
CA LYS A 51 -3.20 -13.08 46.47
C LYS A 51 -3.15 -14.06 45.29
N GLU A 52 -3.85 -15.20 45.37
CA GLU A 52 -3.94 -16.14 44.24
C GLU A 52 -4.76 -15.56 43.08
N ALA A 53 -5.86 -14.85 43.36
CA ALA A 53 -6.66 -14.19 42.33
C ALA A 53 -5.87 -13.08 41.60
N GLU A 54 -5.12 -12.25 42.35
CA GLU A 54 -4.27 -11.19 41.77
C GLU A 54 -3.14 -11.76 40.91
N LYS A 55 -2.52 -12.87 41.33
CA LYS A 55 -1.50 -13.57 40.52
C LYS A 55 -2.08 -14.15 39.23
N ALA A 56 -3.25 -14.78 39.32
CA ALA A 56 -3.94 -15.33 38.15
C ALA A 56 -4.40 -14.24 37.17
N GLU A 57 -4.85 -13.08 37.67
CA GLU A 57 -5.22 -11.94 36.83
C GLU A 57 -3.99 -11.36 36.12
N LYS A 58 -2.85 -11.23 36.82
CA LYS A 58 -1.60 -10.77 36.21
C LYS A 58 -1.10 -11.73 35.13
N GLU A 59 -1.15 -13.03 35.37
CA GLU A 59 -0.80 -14.06 34.38
C GLU A 59 -1.73 -14.00 33.15
N LYS A 60 -3.04 -13.75 33.35
CA LYS A 60 -3.99 -13.53 32.26
C LYS A 60 -3.63 -12.28 31.45
N GLN A 61 -3.30 -11.17 32.11
CA GLN A 61 -2.91 -9.93 31.43
C GLN A 61 -1.60 -10.09 30.63
N GLU A 62 -0.61 -10.80 31.17
CA GLU A 62 0.63 -11.10 30.44
C GLU A 62 0.39 -11.97 29.20
N LEU A 63 -0.47 -12.98 29.30
CA LEU A 63 -0.88 -13.81 28.16
C LEU A 63 -1.61 -12.98 27.09
N ILE A 64 -2.52 -12.09 27.51
CA ILE A 64 -3.21 -11.18 26.58
C ILE A 64 -2.19 -10.26 25.90
N ALA A 65 -1.26 -9.66 26.64
CA ALA A 65 -0.23 -8.79 26.06
C ALA A 65 0.64 -9.53 25.04
N GLN A 66 0.99 -10.80 25.32
CA GLN A 66 1.71 -11.64 24.36
C GLN A 66 0.88 -11.89 23.09
N LYS A 67 -0.40 -12.25 23.23
CA LYS A 67 -1.30 -12.47 22.09
C LYS A 67 -1.53 -11.22 21.26
N VAL A 68 -1.65 -10.06 21.90
CA VAL A 68 -1.73 -8.76 21.22
C VAL A 68 -0.46 -8.48 20.41
N LYS A 69 0.72 -8.77 20.97
CA LYS A 69 1.98 -8.60 20.25
C LYS A 69 2.10 -9.54 19.03
N GLU A 70 1.76 -10.82 19.21
CA GLU A 70 1.74 -11.80 18.12
C GLU A 70 0.79 -11.35 16.98
N ALA A 71 -0.40 -10.84 17.34
CA ALA A 71 -1.35 -10.31 16.38
C ALA A 71 -0.87 -9.01 15.71
N ASP A 72 -0.20 -8.11 16.44
CA ASP A 72 0.37 -6.88 15.87
C ASP A 72 1.45 -7.19 14.81
N ASP A 73 2.30 -8.19 15.06
CA ASP A 73 3.32 -8.61 14.12
C ASP A 73 2.71 -9.25 12.86
N ALA A 74 1.65 -10.07 13.01
CA ALA A 74 0.90 -10.60 11.87
C ALA A 74 0.18 -9.49 11.09
N MET A 75 -0.38 -8.50 11.77
CA MET A 75 -1.02 -7.33 11.15
C MET A 75 -0.02 -6.51 10.34
N LYS A 76 1.20 -6.28 10.83
CA LYS A 76 2.25 -5.58 10.05
C LYS A 76 2.57 -6.31 8.75
N ALA A 77 2.61 -7.64 8.76
CA ALA A 77 2.84 -8.43 7.55
C ALA A 77 1.68 -8.27 6.56
N ALA A 78 0.44 -8.28 7.04
CA ALA A 78 -0.75 -8.11 6.22
C ALA A 78 -0.89 -6.68 5.66
N GLU A 79 -0.48 -5.67 6.41
CA GLU A 79 -0.45 -4.27 5.96
C GLU A 79 0.65 -4.02 4.92
N ALA A 80 1.83 -4.64 5.09
CA ALA A 80 2.95 -4.48 4.17
C ALA A 80 2.73 -5.22 2.84
N ASN A 81 2.09 -6.39 2.90
CA ASN A 81 1.79 -7.20 1.72
C ASN A 81 0.40 -7.82 1.84
N PRO A 82 -0.67 -7.09 1.46
CA PRO A 82 -2.04 -7.57 1.56
C PRO A 82 -2.27 -8.72 0.57
N THR A 83 -2.31 -9.95 1.10
CA THR A 83 -2.67 -11.16 0.36
C THR A 83 -3.67 -11.96 1.17
N ASP A 84 -4.32 -12.95 0.55
CA ASP A 84 -5.22 -13.85 1.27
C ASP A 84 -4.49 -14.58 2.41
N GLU A 85 -3.23 -14.95 2.22
CA GLU A 85 -2.43 -15.64 3.22
C GLU A 85 -2.15 -14.74 4.44
N THR A 86 -1.62 -13.53 4.19
CA THR A 86 -1.25 -12.61 5.27
C THR A 86 -2.49 -12.08 6.01
N PHE A 87 -3.58 -11.82 5.28
CA PHE A 87 -4.86 -11.45 5.86
C PHE A 87 -5.42 -12.54 6.78
N ASN A 88 -5.46 -13.79 6.31
CA ASN A 88 -6.00 -14.91 7.10
C ASN A 88 -5.14 -15.19 8.35
N ALA A 89 -3.82 -15.08 8.24
CA ALA A 89 -2.92 -15.21 9.38
C ALA A 89 -3.16 -14.10 10.42
N ALA A 90 -3.30 -12.85 9.97
CA ALA A 90 -3.59 -11.72 10.85
C ALA A 90 -4.98 -11.84 11.49
N LYS A 91 -6.01 -12.23 10.72
CA LYS A 91 -7.36 -12.51 11.23
C LYS A 91 -7.35 -13.55 12.34
N ALA A 92 -6.69 -14.68 12.11
CA ALA A 92 -6.59 -15.75 13.10
C ALA A 92 -5.88 -15.27 14.39
N ALA A 93 -4.81 -14.48 14.26
CA ALA A 93 -4.08 -13.95 15.41
C ALA A 93 -4.91 -12.94 16.21
N VAL A 94 -5.67 -12.06 15.54
CA VAL A 94 -6.56 -11.09 16.19
C VAL A 94 -7.75 -11.78 16.89
N GLU A 95 -8.34 -12.80 16.27
CA GLU A 95 -9.43 -13.59 16.86
C GLU A 95 -8.97 -14.44 18.06
N ALA A 96 -7.67 -14.74 18.15
CA ALA A 96 -7.10 -15.48 19.27
C ALA A 96 -6.85 -14.62 20.54
N ILE A 97 -7.03 -13.30 20.48
CA ILE A 97 -6.86 -12.41 21.63
C ILE A 97 -8.07 -12.54 22.58
N PRO A 98 -7.87 -12.99 23.83
CA PRO A 98 -8.94 -13.02 24.83
C PRO A 98 -9.46 -11.60 25.09
N ASP A 99 -10.78 -11.47 25.26
CA ASP A 99 -11.47 -10.19 25.47
C ASP A 99 -11.41 -9.22 24.25
N GLY A 100 -10.79 -9.64 23.14
CA GLY A 100 -10.73 -8.92 21.87
C GLY A 100 -9.73 -7.75 21.84
N ASN A 101 -9.65 -7.08 20.69
CA ASN A 101 -8.81 -5.89 20.51
C ASN A 101 -9.37 -5.01 19.37
N GLU A 102 -10.19 -4.01 19.72
CA GLU A 102 -10.84 -3.13 18.73
C GLU A 102 -9.86 -2.42 17.78
N PRO A 103 -8.71 -1.88 18.24
CA PRO A 103 -7.73 -1.27 17.33
C PRO A 103 -7.22 -2.23 16.24
N LEU A 104 -6.88 -3.48 16.61
CA LEU A 104 -6.41 -4.47 15.64
C LEU A 104 -7.54 -4.93 14.71
N GLN A 105 -8.78 -5.02 15.20
CA GLN A 105 -9.95 -5.34 14.37
C GLN A 105 -10.18 -4.26 13.28
N LYS A 106 -10.11 -2.97 13.63
CA LYS A 106 -10.25 -1.88 12.65
C LYS A 106 -9.15 -1.90 11.59
N ARG A 107 -7.91 -2.21 12.00
CA ARG A 107 -6.81 -2.36 11.05
C ARG A 107 -7.05 -3.55 10.12
N LEU A 108 -7.56 -4.67 10.64
CA LEU A 108 -7.90 -5.85 9.83
C LEU A 108 -8.98 -5.54 8.77
N GLU A 109 -10.01 -4.75 9.12
CA GLU A 109 -11.01 -4.26 8.17
C GLU A 109 -10.38 -3.41 7.05
N SER A 110 -9.43 -2.53 7.40
CA SER A 110 -8.70 -1.72 6.42
C SER A 110 -7.84 -2.57 5.49
N VAL A 111 -7.20 -3.62 6.00
CA VAL A 111 -6.44 -4.57 5.18
C VAL A 111 -7.36 -5.33 4.23
N LEU A 112 -8.53 -5.77 4.69
CA LEU A 112 -9.53 -6.43 3.83
C LEU A 112 -9.95 -5.54 2.67
N ALA A 113 -10.30 -4.27 2.96
CA ALA A 113 -10.67 -3.32 1.93
C ALA A 113 -9.55 -3.07 0.90
N THR A 114 -8.29 -3.05 1.37
CA THR A 114 -7.12 -2.92 0.48
C THR A 114 -6.94 -4.16 -0.40
N LEU A 115 -7.06 -5.35 0.18
CA LEU A 115 -6.99 -6.62 -0.54
C LEU A 115 -8.08 -6.73 -1.62
N ASP A 116 -9.31 -6.35 -1.30
CA ASP A 116 -10.42 -6.35 -2.25
C ASP A 116 -10.19 -5.37 -3.40
N SER A 117 -9.66 -4.17 -3.11
CA SER A 117 -9.28 -3.19 -4.13
C SER A 117 -8.20 -3.73 -5.08
N ILE A 118 -7.17 -4.39 -4.55
CA ILE A 118 -6.10 -5.02 -5.34
C ILE A 118 -6.70 -6.09 -6.27
N LYS A 119 -7.59 -6.95 -5.75
CA LYS A 119 -8.25 -7.99 -6.55
C LYS A 119 -9.12 -7.39 -7.67
N GLN A 120 -9.84 -6.32 -7.39
CA GLN A 120 -10.64 -5.62 -8.40
C GLN A 120 -9.77 -5.01 -9.50
N GLN A 121 -8.68 -4.33 -9.14
CA GLN A 121 -7.74 -3.76 -10.11
C GLN A 121 -7.09 -4.85 -10.97
N ALA A 122 -6.70 -5.98 -10.37
CA ALA A 122 -6.13 -7.10 -11.11
C ALA A 122 -7.14 -7.69 -12.11
N ALA A 123 -8.40 -7.85 -11.71
CA ALA A 123 -9.46 -8.33 -12.60
C ALA A 123 -9.74 -7.34 -13.75
N GLU A 124 -9.76 -6.03 -13.48
CA GLU A 124 -9.93 -5.01 -14.52
C GLU A 124 -8.75 -4.99 -15.50
N ALA A 125 -7.52 -5.05 -14.98
CA ALA A 125 -6.32 -5.12 -15.81
C ALA A 125 -6.32 -6.35 -16.73
N GLN A 126 -6.78 -7.51 -16.23
CA GLN A 126 -6.95 -8.71 -17.05
C GLN A 126 -7.98 -8.51 -18.17
N ARG A 127 -9.13 -7.90 -17.87
CA ARG A 127 -10.15 -7.62 -18.89
C ARG A 127 -9.63 -6.67 -19.98
N ILE A 128 -8.88 -5.63 -19.59
CA ILE A 128 -8.27 -4.70 -20.55
C ILE A 128 -7.22 -5.43 -21.42
N ALA A 129 -6.41 -6.31 -20.82
CA ALA A 129 -5.41 -7.08 -21.56
C ALA A 129 -6.06 -8.05 -22.56
N GLU A 130 -7.16 -8.71 -22.19
CA GLU A 130 -7.94 -9.58 -23.08
C GLU A 130 -8.57 -8.78 -24.23
N GLU A 131 -9.17 -7.62 -23.94
CA GLU A 131 -9.76 -6.75 -24.95
C GLU A 131 -8.69 -6.22 -25.94
N GLN A 132 -7.54 -5.77 -25.43
CA GLN A 132 -6.42 -5.33 -26.28
C GLN A 132 -5.91 -6.47 -27.18
N THR A 133 -5.80 -7.68 -26.65
CA THR A 133 -5.38 -8.86 -27.43
C THR A 133 -6.41 -9.16 -28.53
N ALA A 134 -7.70 -9.09 -28.22
CA ALA A 134 -8.77 -9.30 -29.20
C ALA A 134 -8.77 -8.23 -30.31
N VAL A 135 -8.59 -6.96 -29.94
CA VAL A 135 -8.48 -5.85 -30.90
C VAL A 135 -7.25 -6.01 -31.80
N GLN A 136 -6.09 -6.39 -31.24
CA GLN A 136 -4.87 -6.62 -32.01
C GLN A 136 -5.02 -7.78 -33.00
N ASN A 137 -5.63 -8.89 -32.58
CA ASN A 137 -5.91 -10.02 -33.47
C ASN A 137 -6.89 -9.64 -34.59
N GLN A 138 -7.91 -8.83 -34.31
CA GLN A 138 -8.82 -8.31 -35.35
C GLN A 138 -8.10 -7.41 -36.35
N GLN A 139 -7.24 -6.50 -35.88
CA GLN A 139 -6.46 -5.63 -36.77
C GLN A 139 -5.53 -6.45 -37.66
N GLN A 140 -4.82 -7.45 -37.11
CA GLN A 140 -3.98 -8.36 -37.89
C GLN A 140 -4.77 -9.17 -38.92
N ALA A 141 -5.96 -9.64 -38.57
CA ALA A 141 -6.82 -10.35 -39.52
C ALA A 141 -7.29 -9.45 -40.67
N GLN A 142 -7.63 -8.18 -40.39
CA GLN A 142 -7.96 -7.20 -41.43
C GLN A 142 -6.75 -6.85 -42.31
N THR A 143 -5.54 -6.77 -41.74
CA THR A 143 -4.33 -6.49 -42.53
C THR A 143 -4.01 -7.65 -43.49
N GLN A 144 -4.23 -8.90 -43.07
CA GLN A 144 -4.03 -10.07 -43.93
C GLN A 144 -5.08 -10.17 -45.05
N GLN A 145 -6.32 -9.77 -44.80
CA GLN A 145 -7.35 -9.73 -45.86
C GLN A 145 -7.06 -8.63 -46.90
N GLN A 146 -6.53 -7.47 -46.51
CA GLN A 146 -6.11 -6.43 -47.46
C GLN A 146 -4.87 -6.83 -48.29
N GLN A 147 -4.02 -7.74 -47.79
CA GLN A 147 -2.88 -8.27 -48.55
C GLN A 147 -3.25 -9.41 -49.52
N GLN A 148 -4.48 -9.92 -49.45
CA GLN A 148 -5.02 -10.92 -50.39
C GLN A 148 -5.73 -10.31 -51.61
N GLU A 149 -5.95 -8.99 -51.63
CA GLU A 149 -6.25 -8.32 -52.88
C GLU A 149 -4.95 -8.23 -53.68
N ASP A 150 -4.89 -8.95 -54.80
CA ASP A 150 -3.76 -8.93 -55.72
C ASP A 150 -3.37 -7.48 -56.04
N PRO A 151 -2.20 -6.98 -55.56
CA PRO A 151 -1.81 -5.58 -55.75
C PRO A 151 -1.77 -5.21 -57.23
N THR A 152 -1.57 -6.20 -58.11
CA THR A 152 -1.53 -5.98 -59.56
C THR A 152 -2.89 -5.61 -60.16
N LEU A 153 -4.01 -5.95 -59.52
CA LEU A 153 -5.35 -5.53 -59.97
C LEU A 153 -5.59 -4.04 -59.74
N TYR A 154 -4.97 -3.45 -58.70
CA TYR A 154 -5.01 -2.01 -58.47
C TYR A 154 -4.15 -1.27 -59.51
N TRP A 155 -2.94 -1.77 -59.78
CA TRP A 155 -2.01 -1.17 -60.77
C TRP A 155 -2.52 -1.23 -62.22
N ASN A 156 -3.19 -2.32 -62.62
CA ASN A 156 -3.64 -2.54 -63.99
C ASN A 156 -4.92 -1.76 -64.38
N ASN A 157 -5.64 -1.18 -63.42
CA ASN A 157 -6.87 -0.41 -63.68
C ASN A 157 -6.68 1.13 -63.57
N LEU A 158 -5.49 1.60 -63.24
CA LEU A 158 -5.17 3.03 -63.24
C LEU A 158 -4.98 3.53 -64.67
N THR A 159 -5.49 4.73 -64.96
CA THR A 159 -5.15 5.41 -66.23
C THR A 159 -3.66 5.79 -66.24
N PRO A 160 -3.03 5.98 -67.42
CA PRO A 160 -1.62 6.38 -67.51
C PRO A 160 -1.26 7.59 -66.64
N ASP A 161 -2.15 8.60 -66.59
CA ASP A 161 -1.96 9.80 -65.78
C ASP A 161 -1.95 9.50 -64.27
N GLN A 162 -2.81 8.59 -63.81
CA GLN A 162 -2.85 8.20 -62.40
C GLN A 162 -1.60 7.40 -61.99
N GLN A 163 -1.10 6.54 -62.87
CA GLN A 163 0.15 5.80 -62.63
C GLN A 163 1.36 6.75 -62.51
N GLU A 164 1.41 7.80 -63.34
CA GLU A 164 2.46 8.81 -63.24
C GLU A 164 2.35 9.63 -61.95
N GLN A 165 1.14 10.01 -61.55
CA GLN A 165 0.91 10.70 -60.28
C GLN A 165 1.35 9.85 -59.08
N THR A 166 1.03 8.55 -59.06
CA THR A 166 1.46 7.65 -57.98
C THR A 166 2.98 7.50 -57.95
N ARG A 167 3.64 7.32 -59.10
CA ARG A 167 5.12 7.26 -59.17
C ARG A 167 5.78 8.55 -58.69
N ARG A 168 5.20 9.71 -59.02
CA ARG A 168 5.72 11.00 -58.54
C ARG A 168 5.58 11.13 -57.03
N MET A 169 4.44 10.75 -56.47
CA MET A 169 4.21 10.77 -55.03
C MET A 169 5.15 9.82 -54.29
N GLU A 170 5.36 8.62 -54.82
CA GLU A 170 6.30 7.63 -54.25
C GLU A 170 7.75 8.10 -54.35
N ALA A 171 8.15 8.67 -55.50
CA ALA A 171 9.49 9.25 -55.65
C ALA A 171 9.72 10.43 -54.71
N GLU A 172 8.70 11.28 -54.50
CA GLU A 172 8.77 12.40 -53.57
C GLU A 172 8.82 11.94 -52.11
N ALA A 173 8.00 10.96 -51.72
CA ALA A 173 8.04 10.36 -50.39
C ALA A 173 9.40 9.69 -50.11
N ASN A 174 9.94 8.96 -51.09
CA ASN A 174 11.24 8.32 -50.96
C ASN A 174 12.37 9.37 -50.88
N ALA A 175 12.30 10.43 -51.68
CA ALA A 175 13.25 11.54 -51.60
C ALA A 175 13.19 12.24 -50.23
N GLN A 176 11.99 12.45 -49.67
CA GLN A 176 11.82 13.02 -48.34
C GLN A 176 12.39 12.11 -47.23
N TRP A 177 12.16 10.80 -47.33
CA TRP A 177 12.71 9.83 -46.38
C TRP A 177 14.25 9.83 -46.39
N HIS A 178 14.86 9.86 -47.58
CA HIS A 178 16.31 9.96 -47.70
C HIS A 178 16.85 11.31 -47.19
N ALA A 179 16.14 12.41 -47.43
CA ALA A 179 16.53 13.73 -46.93
C ALA A 179 16.49 13.82 -45.39
N GLN A 180 15.48 13.21 -44.75
CA GLN A 180 15.41 13.15 -43.28
C GLN A 180 16.53 12.30 -42.69
N ASN A 181 16.80 11.12 -43.26
CA ASN A 181 17.90 10.29 -42.79
C ASN A 181 19.26 10.96 -42.97
N ASP A 182 19.47 11.71 -44.05
CA ASP A 182 20.69 12.51 -44.25
C ASP A 182 20.80 13.64 -43.22
N ALA A 183 19.69 14.31 -42.89
CA ALA A 183 19.66 15.35 -41.86
C ALA A 183 19.95 14.79 -40.46
N ASP A 184 19.39 13.63 -40.12
CA ASP A 184 19.65 12.95 -38.84
C ASP A 184 21.10 12.49 -38.74
N GLN A 185 21.67 11.95 -39.82
CA GLN A 185 23.09 11.58 -39.86
C GLN A 185 24.01 12.79 -39.68
N LYS A 186 23.71 13.92 -40.33
CA LYS A 186 24.47 15.17 -40.16
C LYS A 186 24.37 15.70 -38.74
N ARG A 187 23.17 15.66 -38.14
CA ARG A 187 22.97 16.04 -36.74
C ARG A 187 23.83 15.18 -35.80
N ASP A 188 23.83 13.87 -35.99
CA ASP A 188 24.59 12.95 -35.14
C ASP A 188 26.11 13.14 -35.31
N GLN A 189 26.57 13.39 -36.54
CA GLN A 189 27.96 13.75 -36.82
C GLN A 189 28.36 15.05 -36.11
N PHE A 190 27.55 16.11 -36.22
CA PHE A 190 27.80 17.38 -35.54
C PHE A 190 27.88 17.21 -34.01
N VAL A 191 26.94 16.46 -33.42
CA VAL A 191 26.94 16.20 -31.97
C VAL A 191 28.23 15.51 -31.53
N ASN A 192 28.70 14.52 -32.30
CA ASN A 192 29.92 13.79 -31.99
C ASN A 192 31.16 14.69 -32.12
N ASP A 193 31.29 15.43 -33.22
CA ASP A 193 32.43 16.31 -33.47
C ASP A 193 32.50 17.44 -32.44
N PHE A 194 31.35 18.04 -32.10
CA PHE A 194 31.25 19.07 -31.08
C PHE A 194 31.69 18.53 -29.71
N GLN A 195 31.28 17.31 -29.36
CA GLN A 195 31.68 16.67 -28.11
C GLN A 195 33.17 16.38 -28.06
N GLN A 196 33.78 15.95 -29.16
CA GLN A 196 35.23 15.74 -29.25
C GLN A 196 36.02 17.04 -29.10
N GLN A 197 35.52 18.15 -29.67
CA GLN A 197 36.21 19.45 -29.62
C GLN A 197 36.05 20.18 -28.29
N HIS A 198 34.86 20.15 -27.69
CA HIS A 198 34.52 20.95 -26.52
C HIS A 198 34.41 20.14 -25.22
N GLY A 199 34.52 18.81 -25.27
CA GLY A 199 34.41 17.93 -24.11
C GLY A 199 33.00 17.88 -23.49
N ARG A 200 32.00 18.44 -24.17
CA ARG A 200 30.59 18.46 -23.76
C ARG A 200 29.68 18.31 -24.97
N PRO A 201 28.46 17.76 -24.82
CA PRO A 201 27.48 17.79 -25.91
C PRO A 201 27.06 19.24 -26.25
N PRO A 202 26.64 19.50 -27.50
CA PRO A 202 26.10 20.79 -27.89
C PRO A 202 24.73 21.02 -27.23
N THR A 203 24.42 22.28 -26.97
CA THR A 203 23.11 22.72 -26.51
C THR A 203 22.12 22.79 -27.67
N SER A 204 20.81 22.82 -27.36
CA SER A 204 19.76 22.95 -28.37
C SER A 204 19.95 24.20 -29.27
N GLY A 205 20.41 25.31 -28.69
CA GLY A 205 20.69 26.54 -29.45
C GLY A 205 21.88 26.41 -30.41
N GLU A 206 22.92 25.66 -30.03
CA GLU A 206 24.09 25.42 -30.90
C GLU A 206 23.74 24.49 -32.08
N ILE A 207 22.89 23.48 -31.85
CA ILE A 207 22.36 22.61 -32.91
C ILE A 207 21.48 23.41 -33.89
N GLN A 208 20.59 24.25 -33.37
CA GLN A 208 19.73 25.09 -34.20
C GLN A 208 20.52 26.12 -35.02
N TYR A 209 21.58 26.69 -34.45
CA TYR A 209 22.45 27.63 -35.14
C TYR A 209 23.19 26.96 -36.31
N GLU A 210 23.76 25.76 -36.11
CA GLU A 210 24.46 25.05 -37.19
C GLU A 210 23.50 24.65 -38.31
N TRP A 211 22.29 24.20 -37.96
CA TRP A 211 21.27 23.88 -38.97
C TRP A 211 20.79 25.11 -39.74
N ALA A 212 20.62 26.25 -39.07
CA ALA A 212 20.26 27.51 -39.73
C ALA A 212 21.37 28.02 -40.67
N LYS A 213 22.64 27.78 -40.31
CA LYS A 213 23.81 28.08 -41.14
C LYS A 213 23.88 27.19 -42.38
N GLU A 214 23.63 25.89 -42.26
CA GLU A 214 23.57 24.97 -43.42
C GLU A 214 22.46 25.34 -44.42
N GLN A 215 21.35 25.89 -43.95
CA GLN A 215 20.26 26.39 -44.79
C GLN A 215 20.54 27.78 -45.39
N GLY A 216 21.71 28.38 -45.12
CA GLY A 216 22.06 29.73 -45.57
C GLY A 216 21.18 30.83 -44.96
N LEU A 217 20.54 30.56 -43.82
CA LEU A 217 19.67 31.51 -43.11
C LEU A 217 20.44 32.44 -42.16
N VAL A 218 21.75 32.21 -42.02
CA VAL A 218 22.63 33.00 -41.15
C VAL A 218 23.93 33.27 -41.91
N ASP A 219 24.11 34.51 -42.36
CA ASP A 219 25.40 35.02 -42.84
C ASP A 219 26.12 35.74 -41.68
N TYR A 220 27.46 35.65 -41.67
CA TYR A 220 28.35 36.28 -40.68
C TYR A 220 28.29 37.81 -40.69
#